data_AF-A0A7K1BFQ9-F1
#
_entry.id   AF-A0A7K1BFQ9-F1
#
_cell.length_a   1.000
_cell.length_b   1.000
_cell.length_c   1.000
_cell.angle_alpha   90.00
_cell.angle_beta   90.00
_cell.angle_gamma   90.00
#
_symmetry.space_group_name_H-M   'P 1'
#
loop_
_entity.id
_entity.type
_entity.pdbx_description
1 polymer ?
#
loop_
_entity_poly.entity_id
_entity_poly.type
_entity_poly.pdbx_seq_one_letter_code
_entity_poly.pdbx_strand_id
1 'polypeptide(L)'
;MTTEYDELSISSLPIASEKAFIEQVSRFFVDPESDALTDMQRDGATAVIDLAAEFEKYGLDSNPDLVARVIGRLSDIQVRDFALGTHNTESFETYWKMWHYLIQIAPVGFVAPIATLFATLAYERGDTPLAYRSLDRATADAPMYSLTILLRRVFGSGWPAAAFAAMRIELHPKVTAGIFD
;
A
#
# COMPACT_ATOMS: atom_id res chain seq x y z
N MET A 1 28.30 -19.41 -4.70
CA MET A 1 28.55 -18.12 -4.03
C MET A 1 27.18 -17.62 -3.61
N THR A 2 26.76 -17.99 -2.41
CA THR A 2 25.48 -17.57 -1.82
C THR A 2 25.64 -16.09 -1.49
N THR A 3 25.13 -15.22 -2.36
CA THR A 3 24.90 -13.83 -1.99
C THR A 3 23.96 -13.90 -0.79
N GLU A 4 24.47 -13.59 0.40
CA GLU A 4 23.61 -13.14 1.50
C GLU A 4 22.88 -11.91 0.96
N TYR A 5 21.69 -12.14 0.40
CA TYR A 5 20.74 -11.07 0.19
C TYR A 5 20.40 -10.60 1.59
N ASP A 6 20.96 -9.45 1.97
CA ASP A 6 20.56 -8.75 3.19
C ASP A 6 19.03 -8.61 3.11
N GLU A 7 18.31 -9.37 3.94
CA GLU A 7 16.87 -9.50 3.78
C GLU A 7 16.23 -8.15 4.03
N LEU A 8 15.49 -7.63 3.04
CA LEU A 8 14.83 -6.34 3.19
C LEU A 8 13.84 -6.40 4.37
N SER A 9 14.16 -5.67 5.43
CA SER A 9 13.39 -5.64 6.66
C SER A 9 12.08 -4.88 6.47
N ILE A 10 10.97 -5.50 6.88
CA ILE A 10 9.63 -4.89 6.94
C ILE A 10 9.15 -4.70 8.39
N SER A 11 10.07 -4.78 9.34
CA SER A 11 9.78 -4.63 10.77
C SER A 11 9.29 -3.23 11.09
N SER A 12 8.38 -3.14 12.04
CA SER A 12 7.84 -1.87 12.52
C SER A 12 8.94 -0.98 13.08
N LEU A 13 8.95 0.28 12.69
CA LEU A 13 9.76 1.34 13.31
C LEU A 13 9.06 1.92 14.54
N PRO A 14 9.80 2.54 15.49
CA PRO A 14 9.23 3.08 16.73
C PRO A 14 8.07 4.06 16.51
N ILE A 15 8.15 4.88 15.46
CA ILE A 15 7.13 5.88 15.11
C ILE A 15 5.73 5.29 14.91
N ALA A 16 5.63 4.03 14.47
CA ALA A 16 4.35 3.34 14.29
C ALA A 16 3.57 3.16 15.60
N SER A 17 4.27 3.23 16.75
CA SER A 17 3.68 3.12 18.09
C SER A 17 3.60 4.47 18.81
N GLU A 18 4.01 5.56 18.18
CA GLU A 18 3.95 6.89 18.77
C GLU A 18 2.51 7.43 18.76
N LYS A 19 2.00 7.77 19.94
CA LYS A 19 0.62 8.25 20.12
C LYS A 19 0.27 9.41 19.18
N ALA A 20 1.18 10.39 19.04
CA ALA A 20 0.95 11.55 18.18
C ALA A 20 0.78 11.16 16.70
N PHE A 21 1.59 10.21 16.22
CA PHE A 21 1.50 9.73 14.84
C PHE A 21 0.24 8.89 14.62
N ILE A 22 -0.10 8.01 15.57
CA ILE A 22 -1.35 7.24 15.55
C ILE A 22 -2.56 8.18 15.47
N GLU A 23 -2.61 9.21 16.30
CA GLU A 23 -3.67 10.22 16.27
C GLU A 23 -3.72 10.97 14.94
N GLN A 24 -2.56 11.28 14.35
CA GLN A 24 -2.49 11.95 13.05
C GLN A 24 -3.03 11.06 11.92
N VAL A 25 -2.59 9.80 11.83
CA VAL A 25 -3.11 8.82 10.85
C VAL A 25 -4.61 8.62 11.02
N SER A 26 -5.08 8.47 12.26
CA SER A 26 -6.48 8.20 12.57
C SER A 26 -7.43 9.33 12.14
N ARG A 27 -6.95 10.58 12.03
CA ARG A 27 -7.75 11.71 11.50
C ARG A 27 -8.13 11.54 10.03
N PHE A 28 -7.37 10.74 9.28
CA PHE A 28 -7.60 10.50 7.87
C PHE A 28 -8.30 9.17 7.58
N PHE A 29 -8.68 8.42 8.63
CA PHE A 29 -9.51 7.22 8.50
C PHE A 29 -10.78 7.53 7.70
N VAL A 30 -11.21 6.57 6.88
CA VAL A 30 -12.40 6.69 6.06
C VAL A 30 -13.51 5.85 6.67
N ASP A 31 -14.54 6.54 7.17
CA ASP A 31 -15.78 5.90 7.58
C ASP A 31 -16.62 5.60 6.32
N PRO A 32 -16.93 4.32 6.02
CA PRO A 32 -17.72 3.95 4.84
C PRO A 32 -19.16 4.49 4.89
N GLU A 33 -19.66 4.89 6.05
CA GLU A 33 -21.01 5.48 6.21
C GLU A 33 -20.98 7.02 6.24
N SER A 34 -19.83 7.63 5.95
CA SER A 34 -19.68 9.10 5.92
C SER A 34 -20.45 9.72 4.75
N ASP A 35 -21.19 10.79 5.03
CA ASP A 35 -21.81 11.62 3.98
C ASP A 35 -20.76 12.27 3.04
N ALA A 36 -19.50 12.37 3.49
CA ALA A 36 -18.38 12.89 2.72
C ALA A 36 -17.49 11.79 2.10
N LEU A 37 -17.96 10.54 2.03
CA LEU A 37 -17.18 9.39 1.56
C LEU A 37 -16.49 9.65 0.21
N THR A 38 -17.22 10.20 -0.76
CA THR A 38 -16.68 10.49 -2.10
C THR A 38 -15.54 11.50 -2.06
N ASP A 39 -15.65 12.54 -1.24
CA ASP A 39 -14.60 13.54 -1.08
C ASP A 39 -13.36 12.93 -0.40
N MET A 40 -13.57 12.04 0.58
CA MET A 40 -12.50 11.31 1.26
C MET A 40 -11.78 10.34 0.30
N GLN A 41 -12.52 9.69 -0.60
CA GLN A 41 -11.95 8.81 -1.64
C GLN A 41 -11.11 9.58 -2.64
N ARG A 42 -11.61 10.74 -3.11
CA ARG A 42 -10.87 11.63 -4.02
C ARG A 42 -9.60 12.19 -3.35
N ASP A 43 -9.70 12.66 -2.10
CA ASP A 43 -8.54 13.09 -1.32
C ASP A 43 -7.53 11.95 -1.12
N GLY A 44 -7.99 10.74 -0.86
CA GLY A 44 -7.12 9.56 -0.75
C GLY A 44 -6.39 9.22 -2.05
N ALA A 45 -7.10 9.19 -3.17
CA ALA A 45 -6.51 8.93 -4.48
C ALA A 45 -5.49 10.01 -4.87
N THR A 46 -5.82 11.29 -4.67
CA THR A 46 -4.89 12.41 -4.89
C THR A 46 -3.67 12.31 -3.97
N ALA A 47 -3.86 12.03 -2.68
CA ALA A 47 -2.76 11.92 -1.72
C ALA A 47 -1.75 10.82 -2.10
N VAL A 48 -2.19 9.70 -2.67
CA VAL A 48 -1.29 8.63 -3.14
C VAL A 48 -0.39 9.12 -4.27
N ILE A 49 -0.95 9.84 -5.24
CA ILE A 49 -0.20 10.39 -6.37
C ILE A 49 0.76 11.48 -5.89
N ASP A 50 0.28 12.39 -5.05
CA ASP A 50 1.09 13.47 -4.48
C ASP A 50 2.25 12.91 -3.65
N LEU A 51 2.01 11.86 -2.84
CA LEU A 51 3.05 11.25 -2.04
C LEU A 51 4.09 10.56 -2.93
N ALA A 52 3.67 9.87 -3.99
CA ALA A 52 4.62 9.26 -4.91
C ALA A 52 5.53 10.31 -5.58
N ALA A 53 4.97 11.44 -6.02
CA ALA A 53 5.73 12.55 -6.59
C ALA A 53 6.67 13.21 -5.55
N GLU A 54 6.22 13.36 -4.30
CA GLU A 54 7.04 13.88 -3.21
C GLU A 54 8.18 12.90 -2.87
N PHE A 55 7.90 11.61 -2.84
CA PHE A 55 8.86 10.56 -2.52
C PHE A 55 9.94 10.40 -3.60
N GLU A 56 9.60 10.63 -4.86
CA GLU A 56 10.58 10.68 -5.96
C GLU A 56 11.62 11.79 -5.73
N LYS A 57 11.20 12.93 -5.20
CA LYS A 57 12.04 14.12 -5.01
C LYS A 57 12.77 14.16 -3.66
N TYR A 58 12.11 13.72 -2.60
CA TYR A 58 12.55 13.92 -1.22
C TYR A 58 12.74 12.60 -0.45
N GLY A 59 12.22 11.47 -0.95
CA GLY A 59 12.31 10.18 -0.27
C GLY A 59 11.74 10.25 1.15
N LEU A 60 12.55 9.86 2.14
CA LEU A 60 12.15 9.83 3.55
C LEU A 60 11.91 11.21 4.16
N ASP A 61 12.33 12.29 3.49
CA ASP A 61 12.07 13.68 3.91
C ASP A 61 10.72 14.22 3.38
N SER A 62 9.88 13.35 2.81
CA SER A 62 8.51 13.72 2.37
C SER A 62 7.64 14.19 3.54
N ASN A 63 6.64 15.01 3.23
CA ASN A 63 5.76 15.64 4.20
C ASN A 63 5.08 14.60 5.13
N PRO A 64 5.31 14.66 6.45
CA PRO A 64 4.73 13.69 7.38
C PRO A 64 3.19 13.75 7.44
N ASP A 65 2.56 14.89 7.13
CA ASP A 65 1.09 14.97 7.02
C ASP A 65 0.56 14.20 5.82
N LEU A 66 1.25 14.29 4.68
CA LEU A 66 0.87 13.57 3.48
C LEU A 66 1.06 12.05 3.67
N VAL A 67 2.15 11.65 4.33
CA VAL A 67 2.39 10.26 4.73
C VAL A 67 1.26 9.75 5.62
N ALA A 68 0.93 10.48 6.70
CA ALA A 68 -0.15 10.08 7.60
C ALA A 68 -1.52 10.02 6.89
N ARG A 69 -1.76 10.95 5.95
CA ARG A 69 -2.96 10.97 5.13
C ARG A 69 -3.09 9.75 4.24
N VAL A 70 -2.04 9.37 3.51
CA VAL A 70 -2.06 8.17 2.68
C VAL A 70 -2.34 6.93 3.53
N ILE A 71 -1.67 6.77 4.67
CA ILE A 71 -1.89 5.62 5.58
C ILE A 71 -3.34 5.57 6.05
N GLY A 72 -3.90 6.70 6.50
CA GLY A 72 -5.28 6.75 6.98
C GLY A 72 -6.31 6.50 5.87
N ARG A 73 -6.11 7.08 4.68
CA ARG A 73 -7.03 6.97 3.53
C ARG A 73 -7.09 5.57 2.94
N LEU A 74 -6.02 4.79 3.05
CA LEU A 74 -5.98 3.39 2.63
C LEU A 74 -6.89 2.46 3.46
N SER A 75 -7.56 2.97 4.50
CA SER A 75 -8.65 2.25 5.18
C SER A 75 -9.85 2.00 4.27
N ASP A 76 -10.06 2.82 3.24
CA ASP A 76 -11.09 2.64 2.23
C ASP A 76 -10.64 1.71 1.10
N ILE A 77 -11.56 0.84 0.66
CA ILE A 77 -11.32 -0.16 -0.37
C ILE A 77 -11.08 0.48 -1.74
N GLN A 78 -11.81 1.54 -2.10
CA GLN A 78 -11.64 2.22 -3.40
C GLN A 78 -10.28 2.91 -3.46
N VAL A 79 -9.86 3.59 -2.39
CA VAL A 79 -8.54 4.24 -2.32
C VAL A 79 -7.41 3.22 -2.40
N ARG A 80 -7.54 2.08 -1.70
CA ARG A 80 -6.56 0.99 -1.78
C ARG A 80 -6.48 0.40 -3.19
N ASP A 81 -7.63 0.09 -3.80
CA ASP A 81 -7.66 -0.52 -5.13
C ASP A 81 -7.20 0.47 -6.20
N PHE A 82 -7.39 1.78 -5.97
CA PHE A 82 -6.79 2.83 -6.77
C PHE A 82 -5.26 2.76 -6.65
N ALA A 83 -4.72 2.82 -5.43
CA ALA A 83 -3.29 2.77 -5.13
C ALA A 83 -2.59 1.51 -5.68
N LEU A 84 -3.31 0.39 -5.73
CA LEU A 84 -2.82 -0.85 -6.33
C LEU A 84 -2.47 -0.66 -7.81
N GLY A 85 -3.20 0.18 -8.54
CA GLY A 85 -3.04 0.38 -9.99
C GLY A 85 -2.14 1.54 -10.41
N THR A 86 -1.62 2.36 -9.49
CA THR A 86 -0.98 3.64 -9.84
C THR A 86 0.47 3.55 -10.33
N HIS A 87 1.17 2.44 -10.08
CA HIS A 87 2.55 2.27 -10.52
C HIS A 87 2.66 1.58 -11.88
N ASN A 88 3.70 1.94 -12.62
CA ASN A 88 4.10 1.32 -13.88
C ASN A 88 5.61 1.02 -13.84
N THR A 89 6.19 0.57 -14.95
CA THR A 89 7.62 0.23 -15.03
C THR A 89 8.55 1.40 -14.70
N GLU A 90 8.18 2.63 -15.08
CA GLU A 90 9.00 3.83 -14.85
C GLU A 90 8.93 4.28 -13.38
N SER A 91 7.75 4.21 -12.77
CA SER A 91 7.53 4.63 -11.38
C SER A 91 7.75 3.52 -10.34
N PHE A 92 8.01 2.28 -10.76
CA PHE A 92 8.10 1.11 -9.88
C PHE A 92 9.03 1.32 -8.69
N GLU A 93 10.23 1.84 -8.91
CA GLU A 93 11.23 2.04 -7.85
C GLU A 93 10.81 3.10 -6.83
N THR A 94 10.07 4.13 -7.25
CA THR A 94 9.53 5.14 -6.35
C THR A 94 8.46 4.53 -5.45
N TYR A 95 7.50 3.82 -6.02
CA TYR A 95 6.45 3.12 -5.26
C TYR A 95 7.02 2.00 -4.38
N TRP A 96 8.08 1.32 -4.84
CA TRP A 96 8.81 0.33 -4.06
C TRP A 96 9.30 0.92 -2.73
N LYS A 97 10.06 2.02 -2.81
CA LYS A 97 10.62 2.67 -1.63
C LYS A 97 9.54 3.31 -0.76
N MET A 98 8.52 3.91 -1.38
CA MET A 98 7.41 4.52 -0.67
C MET A 98 6.63 3.48 0.14
N TRP A 99 6.15 2.40 -0.48
CA TRP A 99 5.42 1.35 0.24
C TRP A 99 6.29 0.59 1.24
N HIS A 100 7.58 0.40 0.95
CA HIS A 100 8.53 -0.17 1.89
C HIS A 100 8.71 0.69 3.14
N TYR A 101 8.74 2.02 3.00
CA TYR A 101 8.75 2.91 4.15
C TYR A 101 7.41 2.87 4.90
N LEU A 102 6.28 2.99 4.18
CA LEU A 102 4.94 3.05 4.76
C LEU A 102 4.60 1.77 5.56
N ILE A 103 4.98 0.57 5.09
CA ILE A 103 4.72 -0.68 5.85
C ILE A 103 5.47 -0.71 7.19
N GLN A 104 6.61 -0.03 7.30
CA GLN A 104 7.42 0.03 8.51
C GLN A 104 6.85 1.03 9.52
N ILE A 105 6.18 2.09 9.08
CA ILE A 105 5.67 3.15 9.97
C ILE A 105 4.16 3.06 10.21
N ALA A 106 3.42 2.28 9.43
CA ALA A 106 1.98 2.13 9.59
C ALA A 106 1.60 1.67 11.01
N PRO A 107 0.73 2.41 11.72
CA PRO A 107 0.18 1.97 12.99
C PRO A 107 -0.61 0.67 12.87
N VAL A 108 -0.73 -0.07 13.98
CA VAL A 108 -1.64 -1.23 14.09
C VAL A 108 -3.06 -0.79 13.73
N GLY A 109 -3.74 -1.60 12.91
CA GLY A 109 -5.05 -1.31 12.32
C GLY A 109 -4.99 -0.68 10.94
N PHE A 110 -3.83 -0.19 10.51
CA PHE A 110 -3.61 0.42 9.18
C PHE A 110 -2.56 -0.32 8.34
N VAL A 111 -1.98 -1.41 8.85
CA VAL A 111 -0.87 -2.11 8.20
C VAL A 111 -1.35 -2.95 7.02
N ALA A 112 -2.49 -3.63 7.16
CA ALA A 112 -3.00 -4.57 6.18
C ALA A 112 -3.08 -4.04 4.74
N PRO A 113 -3.69 -2.87 4.44
CA PRO A 113 -3.72 -2.34 3.07
C PRO A 113 -2.31 -2.12 2.50
N ILE A 114 -1.43 -1.47 3.26
CA ILE A 114 -0.07 -1.14 2.81
C ILE A 114 0.75 -2.41 2.58
N ALA A 115 0.64 -3.37 3.50
CA ALA A 115 1.32 -4.65 3.39
C ALA A 115 0.85 -5.45 2.16
N THR A 116 -0.43 -5.36 1.80
CA THR A 116 -0.92 -5.96 0.54
C THR A 116 -0.39 -5.25 -0.71
N LEU A 117 -0.32 -3.91 -0.70
CA LEU A 117 0.28 -3.14 -1.80
C LEU A 117 1.76 -3.51 -1.97
N PHE A 118 2.53 -3.55 -0.89
CA PHE A 118 3.94 -3.92 -0.95
C PHE A 118 4.15 -5.39 -1.39
N ALA A 119 3.28 -6.30 -0.93
CA ALA A 119 3.30 -7.70 -1.38
C ALA A 119 3.11 -7.83 -2.90
N THR A 120 2.27 -6.99 -3.50
CA THR A 120 2.06 -7.00 -4.95
C THR A 120 3.29 -6.58 -5.72
N LEU A 121 4.01 -5.54 -5.28
CA LEU A 121 5.29 -5.14 -5.88
C LEU A 121 6.34 -6.24 -5.73
N ALA A 122 6.44 -6.83 -4.54
CA ALA A 122 7.40 -7.90 -4.27
C ALA A 122 7.16 -9.10 -5.20
N TYR A 123 5.88 -9.45 -5.40
CA TYR A 123 5.49 -10.50 -6.34
C TYR A 123 5.83 -10.15 -7.79
N GLU A 124 5.54 -8.92 -8.22
CA GLU A 124 5.81 -8.45 -9.59
C GLU A 124 7.29 -8.49 -9.97
N ARG A 125 8.18 -8.18 -9.01
CA ARG A 125 9.63 -8.29 -9.22
C ARG A 125 10.21 -9.70 -9.03
N GLY A 126 9.36 -10.68 -8.74
CA GLY A 126 9.76 -12.08 -8.53
C GLY A 126 10.25 -12.43 -7.12
N ASP A 127 10.14 -11.53 -6.15
CA ASP A 127 10.50 -11.76 -4.75
C ASP A 127 9.31 -12.36 -3.97
N THR A 128 9.02 -13.62 -4.27
CA THR A 128 7.92 -14.36 -3.64
C THR A 128 8.07 -14.49 -2.11
N PRO A 129 9.26 -14.77 -1.54
CA PRO A 129 9.44 -14.79 -0.09
C PRO A 129 9.04 -13.47 0.58
N LEU A 130 9.49 -12.33 0.06
CA LEU A 130 9.12 -11.02 0.60
C LEU A 130 7.62 -10.73 0.42
N ALA A 131 7.03 -11.16 -0.69
CA ALA A 131 5.59 -11.05 -0.91
C ALA A 131 4.80 -11.78 0.20
N TYR A 132 5.15 -13.04 0.50
CA TYR A 132 4.50 -13.80 1.56
C TYR A 132 4.74 -13.22 2.96
N ARG A 133 5.97 -12.77 3.28
CA ARG A 133 6.24 -12.09 4.56
C ARG A 133 5.39 -10.83 4.73
N SER A 134 5.18 -10.09 3.63
CA SER A 134 4.30 -8.91 3.63
C SER A 134 2.84 -9.31 3.86
N LEU A 135 2.37 -10.40 3.25
CA LEU A 135 1.02 -10.94 3.52
C LEU A 135 0.87 -11.49 4.95
N ASP A 136 1.92 -12.06 5.53
CA ASP A 136 1.94 -12.49 6.93
C ASP A 136 1.80 -11.28 7.85
N ARG A 137 2.50 -10.18 7.55
CA ARG A 137 2.35 -8.91 8.26
C ARG A 137 0.93 -8.35 8.15
N ALA A 138 0.32 -8.41 6.96
CA ALA A 138 -1.08 -8.01 6.77
C ALA A 138 -2.05 -8.89 7.58
N THR A 139 -1.79 -10.20 7.63
CA THR A 139 -2.63 -11.17 8.37
C THR A 139 -2.54 -10.95 9.88
N ALA A 140 -1.36 -10.61 10.39
CA ALA A 140 -1.17 -10.30 11.80
C ALA A 140 -1.92 -9.03 12.24
N ASP A 141 -2.07 -8.06 11.32
CA ASP A 141 -2.83 -6.83 11.55
C ASP A 141 -4.34 -7.05 11.43
N ALA A 142 -4.77 -7.72 10.35
CA ALA A 142 -6.18 -8.02 10.08
C ALA A 142 -6.33 -9.43 9.47
N PRO A 143 -6.61 -10.48 10.27
CA PRO A 143 -6.65 -11.87 9.80
C PRO A 143 -7.65 -12.13 8.68
N MET A 144 -8.73 -11.36 8.62
CA MET A 144 -9.80 -11.50 7.63
C MET A 144 -9.72 -10.47 6.49
N TYR A 145 -8.57 -9.79 6.32
CA TYR A 145 -8.42 -8.78 5.28
C TYR A 145 -8.57 -9.41 3.88
N SER A 146 -9.59 -8.97 3.14
CA SER A 146 -10.05 -9.63 1.92
C SER A 146 -8.96 -9.70 0.84
N LEU A 147 -8.19 -8.62 0.65
CA LEU A 147 -7.12 -8.59 -0.33
C LEU A 147 -5.96 -9.50 0.06
N THR A 148 -5.65 -9.67 1.34
CA THR A 148 -4.62 -10.61 1.81
C THR A 148 -5.01 -12.05 1.44
N ILE A 149 -6.26 -12.44 1.69
CA ILE A 149 -6.78 -13.77 1.33
C ILE A 149 -6.77 -13.98 -0.19
N LEU A 150 -7.14 -12.96 -0.95
CA LEU A 150 -7.09 -13.01 -2.41
C LEU A 150 -5.66 -13.18 -2.93
N LEU A 151 -4.72 -12.36 -2.48
CA LEU A 151 -3.32 -12.39 -2.92
C LEU A 151 -2.63 -13.71 -2.55
N ARG A 152 -2.92 -14.30 -1.38
CA ARG A 152 -2.41 -15.64 -1.03
C ARG A 152 -2.85 -16.71 -2.03
N ARG A 153 -4.10 -16.66 -2.51
CA ARG A 153 -4.59 -17.59 -3.54
C ARG A 153 -3.91 -17.33 -4.89
N VAL A 154 -3.78 -16.06 -5.27
CA VAL A 154 -3.12 -15.64 -6.51
C VAL A 154 -1.66 -16.12 -6.53
N PHE A 155 -0.87 -15.76 -5.52
CA PHE A 155 0.55 -16.14 -5.43
C PHE A 155 0.71 -17.65 -5.25
N GLY A 156 -0.16 -18.29 -4.47
CA GLY A 156 -0.13 -19.74 -4.23
C GLY A 156 -0.44 -20.58 -5.45
N SER A 157 -1.22 -20.03 -6.40
CA SER A 157 -1.48 -20.68 -7.69
C SER A 157 -0.32 -20.56 -8.69
N GLY A 158 0.71 -19.76 -8.37
CA GLY A 158 1.81 -19.46 -9.29
C GLY A 158 1.39 -18.62 -10.49
N TRP A 159 0.35 -17.78 -10.36
CA TRP A 159 -0.15 -16.97 -11.48
C TRP A 159 0.96 -16.02 -11.99
N PRO A 160 1.31 -15.99 -13.29
CA PRO A 160 2.51 -15.28 -13.74
C PRO A 160 2.50 -13.78 -13.38
N ALA A 161 3.63 -13.29 -12.83
CA ALA A 161 3.79 -11.90 -12.38
C ALA A 161 3.43 -10.88 -13.48
N ALA A 162 3.84 -11.11 -14.72
CA ALA A 162 3.49 -10.25 -15.85
C ALA A 162 1.99 -10.22 -16.14
N ALA A 163 1.28 -11.34 -15.98
CA ALA A 163 -0.17 -11.41 -16.16
C ALA A 163 -0.92 -10.70 -15.03
N PHE A 164 -0.41 -10.80 -13.80
CA PHE A 164 -0.93 -10.07 -12.65
C PHE A 164 -0.77 -8.55 -12.82
N ALA A 165 0.42 -8.09 -13.23
CA ALA A 165 0.68 -6.68 -13.51
C ALA A 165 -0.22 -6.14 -14.63
N ALA A 166 -0.39 -6.90 -15.72
CA ALA A 166 -1.28 -6.54 -16.81
C ALA A 166 -2.74 -6.39 -16.36
N MET A 167 -3.24 -7.30 -15.50
CA MET A 167 -4.58 -7.24 -14.95
C MET A 167 -4.81 -5.98 -14.11
N ARG A 168 -3.86 -5.58 -13.24
CA ARG A 168 -3.98 -4.33 -12.48
C ARG A 168 -4.09 -3.12 -13.39
N ILE A 169 -3.23 -3.04 -14.42
CA ILE A 169 -3.24 -1.94 -15.39
C ILE A 169 -4.60 -1.86 -16.11
N GLU A 170 -5.18 -3.01 -16.46
CA GLU A 170 -6.51 -3.07 -17.10
C GLU A 170 -7.63 -2.61 -16.15
N LEU A 171 -7.54 -2.92 -14.86
CA LEU A 171 -8.57 -2.54 -13.88
C LEU A 171 -8.47 -1.09 -13.42
N HIS A 172 -7.26 -0.50 -13.39
CA HIS A 172 -7.05 0.82 -12.81
C HIS A 172 -7.96 1.92 -13.39
N PRO A 173 -8.20 2.04 -14.71
CA PRO A 173 -9.13 3.02 -15.25
C PRO A 173 -10.56 2.90 -14.71
N LYS A 174 -11.03 1.66 -14.43
CA LYS A 174 -12.37 1.43 -13.88
C LYS A 174 -12.46 1.86 -12.42
N VAL A 175 -11.40 1.64 -11.64
CA VAL A 175 -11.33 2.10 -10.26
C VAL A 175 -11.25 3.63 -10.20
N THR A 176 -10.45 4.24 -11.06
CA THR A 176 -10.35 5.71 -11.18
C THR A 176 -11.70 6.33 -11.52
N ALA A 177 -12.41 5.78 -12.52
CA ALA A 177 -13.77 6.21 -12.86
C ALA A 177 -14.72 6.13 -11.65
N GLY A 178 -14.66 5.04 -10.87
CA GLY A 178 -15.49 4.88 -9.67
C GLY A 178 -15.26 5.92 -8.55
N ILE A 179 -14.13 6.63 -8.56
CA ILE A 179 -13.80 7.68 -7.58
C ILE A 179 -14.10 9.09 -8.13
N PHE A 180 -13.87 9.31 -9.42
CA PHE A 180 -13.83 10.65 -10.02
C PHE A 180 -15.01 11.00 -10.93
N ASP A 181 -15.76 10.02 -11.44
CA ASP A 181 -16.98 10.25 -12.22
C ASP A 181 -18.21 10.52 -11.32
#